data_AF-A0A7V1FUZ1-F1
#
_entry.id   AF-A0A7V1FUZ1-F1
#
_cell.length_a   1.000
_cell.length_b   1.000
_cell.length_c   1.000
_cell.angle_alpha   90.00
_cell.angle_beta   90.00
_cell.angle_gamma   90.00
#
_symmetry.space_group_name_H-M   'P 1'
#
loop_
_entity.id
_entity.type
_entity.pdbx_description
1 polymer ?
#
loop_
_entity_poly.entity_id
_entity_poly.type
_entity_poly.pdbx_seq_one_letter_code
_entity_poly.pdbx_strand_id
1 'polypeptide(L)' 'RKEICKGCNTNIPPQLYNDIRSNKDDIFTCYYCSRFLFYSDASAQDGAKKADGERA' A
#
# COMPACT_ATOMS: atom_id res chain seq x y z
N ARG A 1 10.89 10.56 -6.51
CA ARG A 1 9.84 9.73 -7.15
C ARG A 1 9.01 9.09 -6.06
N LYS A 2 7.77 9.57 -5.83
CA LYS A 2 6.91 9.17 -4.67
C LYS A 2 5.77 8.21 -5.07
N GLU A 3 5.76 7.81 -6.33
CA GLU A 3 4.67 7.06 -6.99
C GLU A 3 5.14 5.64 -7.33
N ILE A 4 5.99 5.06 -6.48
CA ILE A 4 6.59 3.75 -6.75
C ILE A 4 6.22 2.83 -5.60
N CYS A 5 5.66 1.67 -5.91
CA CYS A 5 5.35 0.67 -4.90
C CYS A 5 6.66 0.17 -4.28
N LYS A 6 6.82 0.31 -2.96
CA LYS A 6 8.01 -0.16 -2.23
C LYS A 6 8.18 -1.68 -2.20
N GLY A 7 7.20 -2.44 -2.71
CA GLY A 7 7.28 -3.90 -2.83
C GLY A 7 7.90 -4.36 -4.15
N CYS A 8 7.36 -3.90 -5.27
CA CYS A 8 7.73 -4.35 -6.61
C CYS A 8 8.48 -3.31 -7.46
N ASN A 9 8.73 -2.12 -6.89
CA ASN A 9 9.42 -1.01 -7.54
C ASN A 9 8.80 -0.55 -8.88
N THR A 10 7.51 -0.85 -9.06
CA THR A 10 6.73 -0.43 -10.23
C THR A 10 6.08 0.94 -10.02
N ASN A 11 5.82 1.65 -11.11
CA ASN A 11 5.17 2.95 -11.05
C ASN A 11 3.67 2.76 -10.75
N ILE A 12 3.21 3.34 -9.65
CA ILE A 12 1.80 3.41 -9.27
C ILE A 12 1.12 4.37 -10.26
N PRO A 13 0.02 3.96 -10.92
CA PRO A 13 -0.70 4.85 -11.81
C PRO A 13 -1.23 6.08 -11.04
N PRO A 14 -1.24 7.27 -11.66
CA PRO A 14 -1.60 8.51 -10.97
C PRO A 14 -3.02 8.49 -10.40
N GLN A 15 -3.91 7.70 -11.01
CA GLN A 15 -5.28 7.48 -10.54
C GLN A 15 -5.28 6.78 -9.17
N LEU A 16 -4.53 5.70 -9.01
CA LEU A 16 -4.38 5.00 -7.73
C LEU A 16 -3.65 5.87 -6.70
N TYR A 17 -2.64 6.64 -7.11
CA TYR A 17 -1.93 7.54 -6.20
C TYR A 17 -2.83 8.64 -5.65
N ASN A 18 -3.66 9.26 -6.50
CA ASN A 18 -4.64 10.25 -6.04
C ASN A 18 -5.69 9.62 -5.14
N ASP A 19 -6.10 8.38 -5.41
CA ASP A 19 -7.05 7.65 -4.58
C ASP A 19 -6.46 7.37 -3.19
N ILE A 20 -5.26 6.77 -3.11
CA ILE A 20 -4.52 6.56 -1.85
C ILE A 20 -4.33 7.88 -1.07
N ARG A 21 -4.06 8.98 -1.77
CA ARG A 21 -3.84 10.28 -1.14
C ARG A 21 -5.13 10.93 -0.64
N SER A 22 -6.25 10.69 -1.32
CA SER A 22 -7.57 11.20 -0.95
C SER A 22 -8.21 10.34 0.14
N ASN A 23 -8.04 9.03 0.06
CA ASN A 23 -8.58 8.01 0.95
C ASN A 23 -7.49 7.49 1.90
N LYS A 24 -7.09 8.32 2.87
CA LYS A 24 -5.99 7.99 3.79
C LYS A 24 -6.31 6.87 4.78
N ASP A 25 -7.59 6.69 5.08
CA ASP A 25 -8.09 5.64 5.97
C ASP A 25 -8.31 4.30 5.25
N ASP A 26 -8.13 4.26 3.93
CA ASP A 26 -8.41 3.07 3.13
C ASP A 26 -7.13 2.28 2.78
N ILE A 27 -7.29 0.96 2.66
CA ILE A 27 -6.18 0.05 2.40
C ILE A 27 -6.27 -0.37 0.94
N PHE A 28 -5.32 0.11 0.15
CA PHE A 28 -5.17 -0.26 -1.24
C PHE A 28 -4.25 -1.46 -1.38
N THR A 29 -4.35 -2.17 -2.49
CA THR A 29 -3.40 -3.23 -2.85
C THR A 29 -2.75 -2.93 -4.18
N CYS A 30 -1.45 -3.15 -4.27
CA CYS A 30 -0.74 -2.99 -5.53
C CYS A 30 -1.20 -4.06 -6.53
N TYR A 31 -1.59 -3.65 -7.74
CA TYR A 31 -2.02 -4.56 -8.81
C TYR A 31 -0.97 -5.58 -9.28
N TYR A 32 0.31 -5.34 -8.99
CA TYR A 32 1.41 -6.19 -9.48
C TYR A 32 1.92 -7.19 -8.45
N CYS A 33 1.83 -6.88 -7.16
CA CYS A 33 2.41 -7.70 -6.09
C CYS A 33 1.45 -7.97 -4.94
N SER A 34 0.20 -7.52 -5.07
CA SER A 34 -0.86 -7.62 -4.06
C SER A 34 -0.46 -7.07 -2.69
N ARG A 35 0.53 -6.16 -2.65
CA ARG A 35 1.05 -5.59 -1.41
C ARG A 35 0.14 -4.47 -0.94
N PHE A 36 -0.16 -4.47 0.35
CA PHE A 36 -0.94 -3.40 0.99
C PHE A 36 -0.21 -2.05 0.88
N LEU A 37 -0.96 -1.05 0.40
CA LEU A 37 -0.58 0.33 0.17
C LEU A 37 -1.56 1.16 1.00
N PHE A 38 -1.05 1.89 1.97
CA PHE A 38 -1.85 2.78 2.81
C PHE A 38 -1.10 4.10 2.97
N TYR A 39 -1.85 5.18 3.10
CA TYR A 39 -1.28 6.48 3.40
C TYR A 39 -1.20 6.65 4.93
N SER A 40 -0.11 6.20 5.54
CA SER A 40 0.16 6.56 6.94
C SER A 40 0.74 7.96 7.01
N ASP A 41 -0.03 8.88 7.61
CA ASP A 41 0.58 10.04 8.24
C ASP A 41 1.50 9.52 9.35
N ALA A 42 2.73 10.05 9.49
CA ALA A 42 3.78 9.49 10.33
C ALA A 42 3.45 9.43 11.86
N SER A 43 2.22 9.78 12.23
CA SER A 43 1.62 9.65 13.56
C SER A 43 0.85 8.33 13.77
N ALA A 44 0.44 7.63 12.71
CA ALA A 44 -0.27 6.35 12.79
C ALA A 44 0.72 5.17 12.65
N GLN A 45 1.28 4.78 13.79
CA GLN A 45 2.26 3.70 13.92
C GLN A 45 1.65 2.34 13.55
N ASP A 46 2.44 1.51 12.85
CA ASP A 46 2.43 0.04 12.92
C ASP A 46 1.10 -0.69 12.64
N GLY A 47 0.76 -0.86 11.35
CA GLY A 47 -0.44 -1.61 10.91
C GLY A 47 -0.17 -2.83 10.01
N ALA A 48 1.09 -3.21 9.79
CA ALA A 48 1.44 -4.33 8.90
C ALA A 48 1.92 -5.55 9.68
N LYS A 49 1.09 -6.06 10.58
CA LYS A 49 1.25 -7.41 11.13
C LYS A 49 -0.04 -8.18 10.86
N LYS A 50 0.10 -9.37 10.25
CA LYS A 50 -0.87 -10.46 10.03
C LYS A 50 -1.38 -10.66 8.59
N ALA A 51 -0.67 -11.52 7.86
CA ALA A 51 -1.22 -12.66 7.12
C ALA A 51 -0.12 -13.73 7.21
N ASP A 52 -0.13 -14.59 8.23
CA ASP A 52 -0.79 -15.90 8.18
C ASP A 52 -0.33 -16.67 6.92
N GLY A 53 0.63 -17.60 6.99
CA GLY A 53 0.65 -18.70 7.94
C GLY A 53 -0.13 -19.92 7.44
N GLU A 54 -0.32 -20.13 6.13
CA GLU A 54 -0.89 -21.38 5.63
C GLU A 54 0.21 -22.40 5.28
N ARG A 55 0.09 -23.55 5.94
CA ARG A 55 0.89 -24.75 5.89
C ARG A 55 0.18 -25.77 5.01
N ALA A 56 0.86 -26.29 3.99
CA ALA A 56 0.63 -27.62 3.43
C ALA A 56 1.92 -28.12 2.78
#